data_AF-A0A2X1KHL0-F1
#
_entry.id   AF-A0A2X1KHL0-F1
#
_cell.length_a   1.000
_cell.length_b   1.000
_cell.length_c   1.000
_cell.angle_alpha   90.00
_cell.angle_beta   90.00
_cell.angle_gamma   90.00
#
_symmetry.space_group_name_H-M   'P 1'
#
loop_
_entity.id
_entity.type
_entity.pdbx_description
1 polymer ?
#
loop_
_entity_poly.entity_id
_entity_poly.type
_entity_poly.pdbx_seq_one_letter_code
_entity_poly.pdbx_strand_id
1 'polypeptide(L)'
;MRTALRHGASNVTCAYRRDEANMPGSKKEVKNAREEGANFEFNVQPVALELNEQGHVCGIRFLRTRLGEPDAQGASASSAGGRQ
;
A
#
# COMPACT_ATOMS: atom_id res chain seq x y z
N MET A 1 -5.77 -7.21 -7.49
CA MET A 1 -6.56 -6.01 -7.13
C MET A 1 -7.98 -6.14 -7.67
N ARG A 2 -8.22 -5.80 -8.93
CA ARG A 2 -9.56 -5.79 -9.56
C ARG A 2 -10.28 -7.15 -9.50
N THR A 3 -9.53 -8.25 -9.62
CA THR A 3 -10.07 -9.61 -9.46
C THR A 3 -10.73 -9.83 -8.08
N ALA A 4 -10.14 -9.33 -6.99
CA ALA A 4 -10.72 -9.48 -5.66
C ALA A 4 -12.04 -8.72 -5.50
N LEU A 5 -12.13 -7.51 -6.07
CA LEU A 5 -13.37 -6.73 -6.13
C LEU A 5 -14.47 -7.49 -6.89
N ARG A 6 -14.10 -8.11 -8.02
CA ARG A 6 -15.03 -8.92 -8.83
C ARG A 6 -15.45 -10.24 -8.15
N HIS A 7 -14.65 -10.74 -7.20
CA HIS A 7 -15.01 -11.87 -6.35
C HIS A 7 -15.83 -11.45 -5.11
N GLY A 8 -16.27 -10.20 -5.01
CA GLY A 8 -17.16 -9.74 -3.94
C GLY A 8 -16.44 -9.33 -2.65
N ALA A 9 -15.13 -9.04 -2.71
CA ALA A 9 -14.44 -8.45 -1.57
C ALA A 9 -15.07 -7.09 -1.23
N SER A 10 -15.50 -6.92 0.03
CA SER A 10 -16.19 -5.70 0.48
C SER A 10 -15.30 -4.46 0.45
N ASN A 11 -14.00 -4.64 0.61
CA ASN A 11 -13.02 -3.57 0.47
C ASN A 11 -11.67 -4.15 0.01
N VAL A 12 -10.98 -3.46 -0.90
CA VAL A 12 -9.66 -3.87 -1.40
C VAL A 12 -8.74 -2.67 -1.39
N THR A 13 -7.65 -2.75 -0.63
CA THR A 13 -6.68 -1.64 -0.43
C THR A 13 -5.29 -2.02 -0.91
N CYS A 14 -4.67 -1.14 -1.71
CA CYS A 14 -3.35 -1.30 -2.28
C CYS A 14 -2.38 -0.54 -1.40
N ALA A 15 -1.73 -1.23 -0.48
CA ALA A 15 -0.65 -0.67 0.31
C ALA A 15 0.63 -0.64 -0.53
N TYR A 16 1.17 0.55 -0.80
CA TYR A 16 2.38 0.75 -1.57
C TYR A 16 3.39 1.59 -0.79
N ARG A 17 4.66 1.17 -0.81
CA ARG A 17 5.73 1.76 0.01
C ARG A 17 6.27 3.09 -0.50
N ARG A 18 5.86 3.53 -1.70
CA ARG A 18 6.28 4.82 -2.29
C ARG A 18 5.04 5.66 -2.62
N ASP A 19 5.26 6.87 -3.11
CA ASP A 19 4.23 7.76 -3.62
C ASP A 19 3.62 7.26 -4.95
N GLU A 20 2.52 7.91 -5.34
CA GLU A 20 1.77 7.61 -6.57
C GLU A 20 2.59 7.83 -7.84
N ALA A 21 3.50 8.82 -7.89
CA ALA A 21 4.29 9.10 -9.08
C ALA A 21 5.33 8.01 -9.35
N ASN A 22 5.80 7.35 -8.29
CA ASN A 22 6.71 6.20 -8.33
C ASN A 22 6.00 4.84 -8.44
N MET A 23 4.69 4.82 -8.71
CA MET A 23 3.95 3.58 -8.94
C MET A 23 4.31 3.01 -10.32
N PRO A 24 4.82 1.76 -10.42
CA PRO A 24 5.24 1.18 -11.71
C PRO A 24 4.06 0.80 -12.62
N GLY A 25 2.83 0.82 -12.09
CA GLY A 25 1.63 0.55 -12.87
C GLY A 25 1.30 1.69 -13.83
N SER A 26 0.74 1.34 -15.00
CA SER A 26 0.25 2.36 -15.93
C SER A 26 -0.85 3.20 -15.27
N LYS A 27 -0.82 4.52 -15.46
CA LYS A 27 -1.85 5.46 -14.94
C LYS A 27 -3.27 5.01 -15.29
N LYS A 28 -3.45 4.40 -16.47
CA LYS A 28 -4.74 3.85 -16.91
C LYS A 28 -5.21 2.70 -16.02
N GLU A 29 -4.32 1.79 -15.64
CA GLU A 29 -4.66 0.64 -14.80
C GLU A 29 -4.94 1.06 -13.35
N VAL A 30 -4.18 2.03 -12.83
CA VAL A 30 -4.46 2.62 -11.50
C VAL A 30 -5.82 3.31 -11.49
N LYS A 31 -6.14 4.06 -12.55
CA LYS A 31 -7.45 4.70 -12.71
C LYS A 31 -8.57 3.68 -12.78
N ASN A 32 -8.45 2.67 -13.64
CA ASN A 32 -9.44 1.58 -13.76
C ASN A 32 -9.68 0.88 -12.40
N ALA A 33 -8.62 0.65 -11.64
CA ALA A 33 -8.73 0.02 -10.32
C ALA A 33 -9.46 0.93 -9.32
N ARG A 34 -9.17 2.24 -9.31
CA ARG A 34 -9.91 3.23 -8.49
C ARG A 34 -11.38 3.31 -8.89
N GLU A 35 -11.68 3.29 -10.18
CA GLU A 35 -13.06 3.30 -10.70
C GLU A 35 -13.85 2.04 -10.31
N GLU A 36 -13.18 0.89 -10.18
CA GLU A 36 -13.78 -0.35 -9.64
C GLU A 36 -13.86 -0.37 -8.09
N GLY A 37 -13.41 0.69 -7.40
CA GLY A 37 -13.51 0.82 -5.94
C GLY A 37 -12.27 0.35 -5.16
N ALA A 38 -11.12 0.18 -5.83
CA ALA A 38 -9.88 -0.11 -5.12
C ALA A 38 -9.35 1.14 -4.39
N ASN A 39 -9.03 0.97 -3.11
CA ASN A 39 -8.36 1.97 -2.30
C ASN A 39 -6.84 1.89 -2.49
N PHE A 40 -6.15 3.01 -2.32
CA PHE A 40 -4.70 3.09 -2.44
C PHE A 40 -4.13 3.82 -1.23
N GLU A 41 -3.32 3.12 -0.46
CA GLU A 41 -2.51 3.67 0.62
C GLU A 41 -1.09 3.75 0.11
N PHE A 42 -0.61 4.97 -0.13
CA PHE A 42 0.77 5.22 -0.53
C PHE A 42 1.63 5.45 0.71
N ASN A 43 2.95 5.37 0.54
CA ASN A 43 3.88 5.68 1.62
C ASN A 43 3.66 4.78 2.85
N VAL A 44 3.24 3.53 2.65
CA VAL A 44 3.04 2.55 3.71
C VAL A 44 3.80 1.26 3.42
N GLN A 45 4.48 0.73 4.44
CA GLN A 45 5.15 -0.55 4.38
C GLN A 45 4.52 -1.51 5.40
N PRO A 46 4.05 -2.70 4.98
CA PRO A 46 3.58 -3.70 5.93
C PRO A 46 4.76 -4.22 6.77
N VAL A 47 4.56 -4.33 8.08
CA VAL A 47 5.59 -4.80 9.02
C VAL A 47 5.19 -6.02 9.83
N ALA A 48 3.89 -6.27 9.99
CA ALA A 48 3.39 -7.45 10.66
C ALA A 48 1.99 -7.83 10.16
N LEU A 49 1.69 -9.13 10.22
CA LEU A 49 0.33 -9.65 10.10
C LEU A 49 -0.20 -9.85 11.51
N GLU A 50 -1.40 -9.33 11.77
CA GLU A 50 -2.10 -9.55 13.03
C GLU A 50 -2.99 -10.78 12.85
N LEU A 51 -2.92 -11.69 13.83
CA LEU A 51 -3.72 -12.91 13.87
C LEU A 51 -4.77 -12.80 14.97
N ASN A 52 -5.95 -13.37 14.73
CA ASN A 52 -6.96 -13.54 15.77
C ASN A 52 -6.63 -14.74 16.69
N GLU A 53 -7.45 -14.97 17.71
CA GLU A 53 -7.26 -16.07 18.66
C GLU A 53 -7.30 -17.48 18.01
N GLN A 54 -7.91 -17.60 16.82
CA GLN A 54 -7.94 -18.85 16.05
C GLN A 54 -6.75 -18.97 15.07
N GLY A 55 -5.84 -18.01 15.04
CA GLY A 55 -4.67 -18.00 14.15
C GLY A 55 -4.97 -17.53 12.72
N HIS A 56 -6.14 -16.96 12.45
CA HIS A 56 -6.48 -16.39 11.14
C HIS A 56 -6.03 -14.93 11.04
N VAL A 57 -5.57 -14.51 9.86
CA VAL A 57 -5.18 -13.11 9.60
C VAL A 57 -6.40 -12.21 9.74
N CYS A 58 -6.33 -11.26 10.67
CA CYS A 58 -7.40 -10.28 10.93
C CYS A 58 -6.97 -8.84 10.65
N GLY A 59 -5.66 -8.59 10.45
CA GLY A 59 -5.15 -7.26 10.17
C GLY A 59 -3.73 -7.26 9.65
N ILE A 60 -3.30 -6.10 9.15
CA ILE A 60 -1.92 -5.84 8.73
C ILE A 60 -1.48 -4.56 9.43
N ARG A 61 -0.34 -4.62 10.11
CA ARG A 61 0.29 -3.45 10.71
C ARG A 61 1.18 -2.79 9.68
N PHE A 62 1.02 -1.49 9.49
CA PHE A 62 1.81 -0.70 8.56
C PHE A 62 2.72 0.28 9.29
N LEU A 63 3.87 0.57 8.70
CA LEU A 63 4.66 1.77 9.01
C LEU A 63 4.42 2.79 7.91
N ARG A 64 4.09 4.03 8.29
CA ARG A 64 4.05 5.14 7.35
C ARG A 64 5.46 5.61 7.07
N THR A 65 5.93 5.39 5.86
CA THR A 65 7.20 5.91 5.37
C THR A 65 7.00 7.31 4.82
N ARG A 66 7.95 8.21 4.97
CA ARG A 66 7.97 9.45 4.18
C ARG A 66 9.09 9.33 3.17
N LEU A 67 8.88 9.77 1.93
CA LEU A 67 10.02 10.01 1.05
C LEU A 67 10.84 11.14 1.70
N GLY A 68 12.03 10.80 2.19
CA GLY A 68 13.05 11.77 2.52
C GLY A 68 13.61 12.39 1.23
N GLU A 69 14.39 13.46 1.37
CA GLU A 69 15.08 14.07 0.24
C GLU A 69 15.88 13.02 -0.54
N PRO A 70 15.91 13.10 -1.88
CA PRO A 70 16.68 12.18 -2.69
C PRO A 70 18.17 12.35 -2.34
N ASP A 71 18.81 11.27 -1.87
CA ASP A 71 20.26 11.25 -1.68
C ASP A 71 20.96 11.14 -3.05
N ALA A 72 22.24 11.51 -3.12
CA ALA A 72 23.02 11.72 -4.34
C ALA A 72 23.14 10.49 -5.27
N GLN A 73 22.67 9.31 -4.84
CA GLN A 73 22.61 8.09 -5.65
C GLN A 73 21.25 7.81 -6.30
N GLY A 74 20.30 8.75 -6.29
CA GLY A 74 19.03 8.62 -7.01
C GLY A 74 18.04 7.63 -6.41
N ALA A 75 18.35 7.05 -5.24
CA ALA A 75 17.44 6.26 -4.44
C ALA A 75 16.85 7.15 -3.33
N SER A 76 15.57 7.50 -3.44
CA SER A 76 14.86 8.17 -2.34
C SER A 76 14.85 7.25 -1.12
N ALA A 77 15.55 7.65 -0.06
CA ALA A 77 15.55 6.93 1.21
C ALA A 77 14.17 7.09 1.86
N SER A 78 13.42 6.00 1.97
CA SER A 78 12.19 5.96 2.76
C SER A 78 12.58 5.90 4.23
N SER A 79 12.44 7.01 4.98
CA SER A 79 12.59 6.96 6.43
C SER A 79 11.26 6.49 7.04
N ALA A 80 11.32 5.46 7.89
CA ALA A 80 10.15 4.96 8.61
C ALA A 80 9.73 6.01 9.64
N GLY A 81 8.64 6.72 9.37
CA GLY A 81 7.98 7.58 10.34
C GLY A 81 7.36 6.72 11.43
N GLY A 82 7.55 7.13 12.69
CA GLY A 82 7.24 6.36 13.89
C GLY A 82 5.82 5.78 13.97
N ARG A 83 5.73 4.70 14.75
CA ARG A 83 4.53 3.94 15.13
C ARG A 83 3.32 4.84 15.40
N GLN A 84 2.23 4.60 14.66
CA GLN A 84 0.86 4.76 15.13
C GLN A 84 0.05 3.57 14.65
#